data_AF-X1U170-F1
#
_entry.id   AF-X1U170-F1
#
_cell.length_a   1.000
_cell.length_b   1.000
_cell.length_c   1.000
_cell.angle_alpha   90.00
_cell.angle_beta   90.00
_cell.angle_gamma   90.00
#
_symmetry.space_group_name_H-M   'P 1'
#
loop_
_entity.id
_entity.type
_entity.pdbx_description
1 polymer ?
#
loop_
_entity_poly.entity_id
_entity_poly.type
_entity_poly.pdbx_seq_one_letter_code
_entity_poly.pdbx_strand_id
1 'polypeptide(L)'
;MQDLVCIYLKTLSCTHGDNPRTTILVETEGQNVTLNLWSPWENLVDFLTPYSKLRVYKVNKVVTDDSFYFSTGSDSIVIVDPDVLINTTDINSVSFCPRSYYINQIIGDIASPYIAVRGTVIHNCLGAAVALNSKPSTELSQVLDSMTIQYERFGYTKDDVYQDVHKMAEALDSFIDRISSQSLPEILFLSPMFGVRGRIDILDDK
;
A
#
# COMPACT_ATOMS: atom_id res chain seq x y z
N MET A 1 18.48 -4.72 -18.47
CA MET A 1 17.10 -4.46 -18.01
C MET A 1 16.99 -2.98 -17.67
N GLN A 2 15.88 -2.35 -18.05
CA GLN A 2 15.62 -0.93 -17.81
C GLN A 2 14.16 -0.74 -17.38
N ASP A 3 13.84 0.43 -16.85
CA ASP A 3 12.46 0.78 -16.54
C ASP A 3 11.83 1.49 -17.74
N LEU A 4 10.52 1.33 -17.89
CA LEU A 4 9.73 1.88 -18.98
C LEU A 4 8.52 2.62 -18.41
N VAL A 5 8.38 3.90 -18.76
CA VAL A 5 7.14 4.66 -18.54
C VAL A 5 6.47 4.80 -19.89
N CYS A 6 5.22 4.34 -19.99
CA CYS A 6 4.51 4.32 -21.25
C CYS A 6 3.00 4.45 -21.06
N ILE A 7 2.30 4.69 -22.17
CA ILE A 7 0.85 4.80 -22.22
C ILE A 7 0.34 3.64 -23.07
N TYR A 8 -0.59 2.85 -22.54
CA TYR A 8 -1.23 1.77 -23.30
C TYR A 8 -2.12 2.35 -24.41
N LEU A 9 -1.96 1.89 -25.65
CA LEU A 9 -2.79 2.32 -26.77
C LEU A 9 -3.81 1.26 -27.17
N LYS A 10 -3.35 0.04 -27.43
CA LYS A 10 -4.19 -1.10 -27.83
C LYS A 10 -3.46 -2.42 -27.70
N THR A 11 -4.23 -3.50 -27.63
CA THR A 11 -3.72 -4.87 -27.75
C THR A 11 -3.51 -5.23 -29.22
N LEU A 12 -2.36 -5.82 -29.55
CA LEU A 12 -2.02 -6.27 -30.91
C LEU A 12 -2.28 -7.76 -31.10
N SER A 13 -1.91 -8.60 -30.12
CA SER A 13 -2.20 -10.03 -30.15
C SER A 13 -2.15 -10.66 -28.77
N CYS A 14 -2.87 -11.77 -28.58
CA CYS A 14 -2.84 -12.60 -27.38
C CYS A 14 -2.56 -14.06 -27.77
N THR A 15 -1.57 -14.66 -27.11
CA THR A 15 -1.18 -16.06 -27.27
C THR A 15 -1.45 -16.79 -25.97
N HIS A 16 -2.18 -17.90 -26.04
CA HIS A 16 -2.57 -18.73 -24.89
C HIS A 16 -1.82 -20.07 -24.95
N GLY A 17 -1.65 -20.75 -23.80
CA GLY A 17 -0.99 -22.06 -23.71
C GLY A 17 0.15 -22.08 -22.69
N ASP A 18 1.14 -22.93 -22.91
CA ASP A 18 2.23 -23.20 -21.95
C ASP A 18 3.17 -22.00 -21.72
N ASN A 19 3.22 -21.06 -22.66
CA ASN A 19 3.97 -19.82 -22.53
C ASN A 19 3.11 -18.64 -23.01
N PRO A 20 2.14 -18.22 -22.19
CA PRO A 20 1.16 -17.26 -22.63
C PRO A 20 1.78 -15.85 -22.70
N ARG A 21 1.35 -15.10 -23.72
CA ARG A 21 1.92 -13.80 -24.06
C ARG A 21 0.86 -12.88 -24.63
N THR A 22 0.84 -11.66 -24.15
CA THR A 22 0.07 -10.59 -24.76
C THR A 22 1.00 -9.50 -25.27
N THR A 23 0.84 -9.15 -26.54
CA THR A 23 1.61 -8.09 -27.19
C THR A 23 0.74 -6.84 -27.27
N ILE A 24 1.21 -5.75 -26.68
CA ILE A 24 0.51 -4.46 -26.66
C ILE A 24 1.32 -3.39 -27.40
N LEU A 25 0.60 -2.43 -27.96
CA LEU A 25 1.17 -1.20 -28.49
C LEU A 25 1.13 -0.14 -27.38
N VAL A 26 2.28 0.46 -27.11
CA VAL A 26 2.42 1.52 -26.12
C VAL A 26 3.08 2.74 -26.72
N GLU A 27 2.76 3.91 -26.20
CA GLU A 27 3.48 5.15 -26.49
C GLU A 27 4.50 5.43 -25.38
N THR A 28 5.74 5.71 -25.74
CA THR A 28 6.80 6.14 -24.81
C THR A 28 7.66 7.19 -25.49
N GLU A 29 7.97 8.29 -24.80
CA GLU A 29 8.78 9.40 -25.35
C GLU A 29 8.30 9.90 -26.73
N GLY A 30 6.98 9.88 -26.99
CA GLY A 30 6.38 10.28 -28.27
C GLY A 30 6.55 9.27 -29.41
N GLN A 31 7.02 8.05 -29.13
CA GLN A 31 7.18 6.98 -30.10
C GLN A 31 6.29 5.78 -29.76
N ASN A 32 5.75 5.16 -30.80
CA ASN A 32 4.98 3.93 -30.66
C ASN A 32 5.92 2.72 -30.65
N VAL A 33 5.87 1.95 -29.57
CA VAL A 33 6.73 0.77 -29.36
C VAL A 33 5.88 -0.42 -28.94
N THR A 34 6.33 -1.61 -29.32
CA THR A 34 5.70 -2.87 -28.90
C THR A 34 6.22 -3.30 -27.54
N LEU A 35 5.32 -3.71 -26.64
CA LEU A 35 5.65 -4.33 -25.35
C LEU A 35 5.00 -5.72 -25.28
N ASN A 36 5.83 -6.73 -25.05
CA ASN A 36 5.40 -8.10 -24.80
C ASN A 36 5.25 -8.34 -23.29
N LEU A 37 4.04 -8.68 -22.87
CA LEU A 37 3.67 -9.08 -21.52
C LEU A 37 3.62 -10.61 -21.46
N TRP A 38 4.61 -11.20 -20.82
CA TRP A 38 4.63 -12.61 -20.44
C TRP A 38 4.05 -12.81 -19.04
N SER A 39 3.75 -14.07 -18.69
CA SER A 39 3.28 -14.44 -17.38
C SER A 39 4.15 -13.87 -16.25
N PRO A 40 3.55 -13.28 -15.18
CA PRO A 40 2.12 -13.26 -14.84
C PRO A 40 1.31 -12.04 -15.39
N TRP A 41 1.87 -11.30 -16.36
CA TRP A 41 1.32 -10.03 -16.83
C TRP A 41 0.48 -10.14 -18.11
N GLU A 42 0.39 -11.32 -18.70
CA GLU A 42 -0.29 -11.59 -19.96
C GLU A 42 -1.77 -11.19 -19.94
N ASN A 43 -2.45 -11.40 -18.81
CA ASN A 43 -3.88 -11.09 -18.66
C ASN A 43 -4.14 -9.66 -18.20
N LEU A 44 -3.10 -8.84 -18.03
CA LEU A 44 -3.25 -7.46 -17.55
C LEU A 44 -4.15 -6.64 -18.48
N VAL A 45 -4.11 -6.93 -19.78
CA VAL A 45 -4.87 -6.19 -20.81
C VAL A 45 -6.37 -6.23 -20.59
N ASP A 46 -6.89 -7.23 -19.89
CA ASP A 46 -8.33 -7.34 -19.59
C ASP A 46 -8.80 -6.23 -18.63
N PHE A 47 -7.86 -5.57 -17.96
CA PHE A 47 -8.09 -4.48 -17.02
C PHE A 47 -7.62 -3.12 -17.53
N LEU A 48 -7.00 -3.06 -18.73
CA LEU A 48 -6.49 -1.82 -19.29
C LEU A 48 -7.54 -1.13 -20.15
N THR A 49 -7.62 0.19 -20.02
CA THR A 49 -8.33 1.05 -20.97
C THR A 49 -7.34 1.77 -21.86
N PRO A 50 -7.66 2.08 -23.13
CA PRO A 50 -6.82 2.95 -23.94
C PRO A 50 -6.45 4.21 -23.17
N TYR A 51 -5.17 4.57 -23.24
CA TYR A 51 -4.52 5.66 -22.52
C TYR A 51 -4.22 5.43 -21.03
N SER A 52 -4.43 4.22 -20.49
CA SER A 52 -3.94 3.86 -19.16
C SER A 52 -2.42 4.05 -19.06
N LYS A 53 -1.96 4.67 -17.98
CA LYS A 53 -0.53 4.88 -17.74
C LYS A 53 0.07 3.61 -17.19
N LEU A 54 1.23 3.23 -17.71
CA LEU A 54 1.96 2.05 -17.28
C LEU A 54 3.36 2.46 -16.83
N ARG A 55 3.80 1.81 -15.74
CA ARG A 55 5.19 1.81 -15.34
C ARG A 55 5.67 0.39 -15.22
N VAL A 56 6.63 0.02 -16.05
CA VAL A 56 7.13 -1.34 -16.15
C VAL A 56 8.59 -1.36 -15.72
N TYR A 57 8.87 -2.08 -14.65
CA TYR A 57 10.20 -2.22 -14.10
C TYR A 57 10.91 -3.42 -14.70
N LYS A 58 12.22 -3.27 -14.89
CA LYS A 58 13.11 -4.35 -15.34
C LYS A 58 12.64 -5.01 -16.64
N VAL A 59 12.31 -4.22 -17.66
CA VAL A 59 12.03 -4.74 -19.00
C VAL A 59 13.31 -5.02 -19.79
N ASN A 60 13.24 -6.01 -20.67
CA ASN A 60 14.27 -6.31 -21.64
C ASN A 60 13.99 -5.56 -22.95
N LYS A 61 14.94 -4.75 -23.40
CA LYS A 61 14.91 -4.15 -24.73
C LYS A 61 15.53 -5.12 -25.73
N VAL A 62 14.78 -5.54 -26.72
CA VAL A 62 15.26 -6.41 -27.80
C VAL A 62 15.38 -5.57 -29.07
N VAL A 63 16.59 -5.50 -29.62
CA VAL A 63 16.89 -4.79 -30.86
C VAL A 63 16.94 -5.81 -31.99
N THR A 64 16.26 -5.49 -33.09
CA THR A 64 16.30 -6.19 -34.37
C THR A 64 16.89 -5.24 -35.42
N ASP A 65 17.27 -5.76 -36.58
CA ASP A 65 17.96 -4.97 -37.61
C ASP A 65 17.20 -3.69 -37.99
N ASP A 66 15.85 -3.74 -37.99
CA ASP A 66 14.99 -2.62 -38.42
C ASP A 66 14.17 -1.97 -37.29
N SER A 67 14.13 -2.54 -36.08
CA SER A 67 13.24 -2.05 -35.01
C SER A 67 13.66 -2.51 -33.61
N PHE A 68 12.99 -2.00 -32.56
CA PHE A 68 13.14 -2.55 -31.21
C PHE A 68 11.77 -2.75 -30.54
N TYR A 69 11.73 -3.66 -29.57
CA TYR A 69 10.58 -3.87 -28.71
C TYR A 69 11.01 -4.12 -27.26
N PHE A 70 10.05 -4.01 -26.35
CA PHE A 70 10.24 -4.35 -24.94
C PHE A 70 9.56 -5.67 -24.61
N SER A 71 10.10 -6.36 -23.64
CA SER A 71 9.54 -7.61 -23.13
C SER A 71 9.69 -7.68 -21.63
N THR A 72 8.62 -8.05 -20.92
CA THR A 72 8.72 -8.43 -19.51
C THR A 72 9.50 -9.74 -19.40
N GLY A 73 10.14 -9.92 -18.25
CA GLY A 73 10.77 -11.16 -17.78
C GLY A 73 10.16 -11.60 -16.45
N SER A 74 10.75 -12.63 -15.84
CA SER A 74 10.27 -13.21 -14.58
C SER A 74 10.40 -12.28 -13.37
N ASP A 75 11.28 -11.28 -13.42
CA ASP A 75 11.51 -10.30 -12.36
C ASP A 75 10.92 -8.92 -12.69
N SER A 76 10.21 -8.79 -13.81
CA SER A 76 9.53 -7.55 -14.17
C SER A 76 8.32 -7.29 -13.28
N ILE A 77 8.06 -6.01 -13.01
CA ILE A 77 6.87 -5.54 -12.28
C ILE A 77 6.13 -4.58 -13.19
N VAL A 78 4.83 -4.80 -13.41
CA VAL A 78 3.97 -3.87 -14.17
C VAL A 78 3.03 -3.16 -13.20
N ILE A 79 3.09 -1.83 -13.16
CA ILE A 79 2.19 -0.97 -12.39
C ILE A 79 1.27 -0.24 -13.35
N VAL A 80 -0.04 -0.33 -13.10
CA VAL A 80 -1.08 0.39 -13.85
C VAL A 80 -1.48 1.63 -13.06
N ASP A 81 -1.58 2.76 -13.75
CA ASP A 81 -1.97 4.07 -13.22
C ASP A 81 -1.21 4.43 -11.93
N PRO A 82 0.13 4.57 -11.97
CA PRO A 82 0.96 4.79 -10.78
C PRO A 82 0.65 6.10 -10.03
N ASP A 83 -0.11 7.02 -10.65
CA ASP A 83 -0.61 8.25 -10.03
C ASP A 83 -1.76 7.98 -9.04
N VAL A 84 -2.41 6.81 -9.11
CA VAL A 84 -3.45 6.39 -8.18
C VAL A 84 -2.81 5.70 -6.99
N LEU A 85 -2.82 6.36 -5.84
CA LEU A 85 -2.17 5.86 -4.62
C LEU A 85 -3.12 4.99 -3.78
N ILE A 86 -2.94 3.67 -3.85
CA ILE A 86 -3.69 2.66 -3.09
C ILE A 86 -3.10 2.53 -1.68
N ASN A 87 -3.93 2.40 -0.65
CA ASN A 87 -3.44 2.18 0.71
C ASN A 87 -2.84 0.75 0.85
N THR A 88 -1.69 0.61 1.50
CA THR A 88 -1.06 -0.71 1.71
C THR A 88 -1.96 -1.68 2.47
N THR A 89 -2.78 -1.20 3.40
CA THR A 89 -3.79 -2.01 4.10
C THR A 89 -4.85 -2.57 3.15
N ASP A 90 -5.21 -1.81 2.11
CA ASP A 90 -6.21 -2.22 1.13
C ASP A 90 -5.70 -3.38 0.26
N ILE A 91 -4.41 -3.38 -0.09
CA ILE A 91 -3.76 -4.45 -0.88
C ILE A 91 -3.88 -5.80 -0.16
N ASN A 92 -3.70 -5.81 1.16
CA ASN A 92 -3.91 -7.02 1.96
C ASN A 92 -5.37 -7.50 1.90
N SER A 93 -6.34 -6.58 1.96
CA SER A 93 -7.76 -6.94 1.89
C SER A 93 -8.16 -7.57 0.54
N VAL A 94 -7.60 -7.06 -0.57
CA VAL A 94 -7.81 -7.59 -1.93
C VAL A 94 -7.33 -9.03 -2.04
N SER A 95 -6.20 -9.36 -1.40
CA SER A 95 -5.61 -10.70 -1.45
C SER A 95 -6.53 -11.79 -0.88
N PHE A 96 -7.42 -11.44 0.06
CA PHE A 96 -8.41 -12.37 0.61
C PHE A 96 -9.73 -12.33 -0.17
N CYS A 97 -10.26 -11.14 -0.48
CA CYS A 97 -11.50 -10.98 -1.23
C CYS A 97 -11.51 -9.65 -2.01
N PRO A 98 -11.25 -9.67 -3.33
CA PRO A 98 -11.23 -8.45 -4.15
C PRO A 98 -12.54 -7.65 -4.09
N ARG A 99 -13.68 -8.32 -3.94
CA ARG A 99 -14.99 -7.65 -3.79
C ARG A 99 -15.09 -6.87 -2.49
N SER A 100 -14.49 -7.36 -1.41
CA SER A 100 -14.49 -6.67 -0.11
C SER A 100 -13.79 -5.32 -0.19
N TYR A 101 -12.70 -5.22 -0.96
CA TYR A 101 -12.02 -3.94 -1.20
C TYR A 101 -12.96 -2.91 -1.82
N TYR A 102 -13.64 -3.26 -2.92
CA TYR A 102 -14.58 -2.35 -3.57
C TYR A 102 -15.73 -1.93 -2.66
N ILE A 103 -16.23 -2.86 -1.84
CA ILE A 103 -17.26 -2.56 -0.85
C ILE A 103 -16.72 -1.56 0.17
N ASN A 104 -15.57 -1.82 0.78
CA ASN A 104 -14.95 -0.94 1.79
C ASN A 104 -14.67 0.47 1.24
N GLN A 105 -14.31 0.61 -0.04
CA GLN A 105 -14.16 1.92 -0.68
C GLN A 105 -15.47 2.70 -0.79
N ILE A 106 -16.60 2.02 -0.95
CA ILE A 106 -17.92 2.66 -1.13
C ILE A 106 -18.59 2.96 0.22
N ILE A 107 -18.60 1.97 1.13
CA ILE A 107 -19.37 2.05 2.38
C ILE A 107 -18.52 2.38 3.61
N GLY A 108 -17.19 2.40 3.47
CA GLY A 108 -16.26 2.48 4.59
C GLY A 108 -15.99 1.10 5.22
N ASP A 109 -14.92 1.01 6.00
CA ASP A 109 -14.53 -0.23 6.68
C ASP A 109 -15.52 -0.59 7.80
N ILE A 110 -15.92 -1.86 7.87
CA ILE A 110 -16.90 -2.41 8.83
C ILE A 110 -16.16 -3.17 9.94
N ALA A 111 -15.04 -2.64 10.42
CA ALA A 111 -14.36 -3.22 11.57
C ALA A 111 -15.30 -3.23 12.80
N SER A 112 -15.15 -4.23 13.69
CA SER A 112 -15.80 -4.18 15.00
C SER A 112 -15.38 -2.88 15.68
N PRO A 113 -16.33 -1.95 15.91
CA PRO A 113 -15.98 -0.57 16.22
C PRO A 113 -15.15 -0.45 17.50
N TYR A 114 -15.37 -1.34 18.47
CA TYR A 114 -14.65 -1.31 19.73
C TYR A 114 -13.24 -1.91 19.67
N ILE A 115 -13.03 -2.98 18.88
CA ILE A 115 -11.68 -3.55 18.70
C ILE A 115 -10.78 -2.54 18.00
N ALA A 116 -11.31 -1.84 16.98
CA ALA A 116 -10.60 -0.77 16.31
C ALA A 116 -10.24 0.37 17.27
N VAL A 117 -11.19 0.81 18.11
CA VAL A 117 -10.93 1.83 19.15
C VAL A 117 -9.76 1.43 20.05
N ARG A 118 -9.77 0.20 20.59
CA ARG A 118 -8.68 -0.28 21.47
C ARG A 118 -7.33 -0.26 20.76
N GLY A 119 -7.28 -0.74 19.52
CA GLY A 119 -6.08 -0.72 18.70
C GLY A 119 -5.57 0.71 18.45
N THR A 120 -6.46 1.62 18.03
CA THR A 120 -6.10 3.02 17.77
C THR A 120 -5.58 3.72 19.03
N VAL A 121 -6.17 3.48 20.21
CA VAL A 121 -5.65 4.03 21.47
C VAL A 121 -4.20 3.58 21.70
N ILE A 122 -3.91 2.30 21.52
CA ILE A 122 -2.56 1.76 21.73
C ILE A 122 -1.55 2.29 20.70
N HIS A 123 -1.92 2.37 19.42
CA HIS A 123 -1.06 2.98 18.39
C HIS A 123 -0.77 4.46 18.70
N ASN A 124 -1.77 5.22 19.13
CA ASN A 124 -1.58 6.61 19.51
C ASN A 124 -0.72 6.78 20.76
N CYS A 125 -0.84 5.90 21.76
CA CYS A 125 0.05 5.91 22.93
C CYS A 125 1.49 5.63 22.53
N LEU A 126 1.70 4.65 21.64
CA LEU A 126 3.01 4.31 21.13
C LEU A 126 3.62 5.48 20.34
N GLY A 127 2.85 6.09 19.43
CA GLY A 127 3.29 7.25 18.65
C GLY A 127 3.61 8.46 19.53
N ALA A 128 2.78 8.76 20.53
CA ALA A 128 3.03 9.83 21.49
C ALA A 128 4.30 9.58 22.30
N ALA A 129 4.51 8.35 22.76
CA ALA A 129 5.68 7.98 23.55
C ALA A 129 6.98 8.14 22.76
N VAL A 130 6.99 7.73 21.48
CA VAL A 130 8.14 7.95 20.59
C VAL A 130 8.39 9.45 20.40
N ALA A 131 7.35 10.23 20.08
CA ALA A 131 7.49 11.67 19.84
C ALA A 131 7.99 12.45 21.05
N LEU A 132 7.64 12.01 22.26
CA LEU A 132 7.95 12.70 23.52
C LEU A 132 9.13 12.08 24.28
N ASN A 133 9.75 11.02 23.76
CA ASN A 133 10.75 10.21 24.47
C ASN A 133 10.25 9.77 25.86
N SER A 134 9.01 9.27 25.91
CA SER A 134 8.33 8.84 27.13
C SER A 134 7.88 7.38 27.03
N LYS A 135 6.90 6.97 27.83
CA LYS A 135 6.38 5.60 27.89
C LYS A 135 4.91 5.58 27.46
N PRO A 136 4.46 4.58 26.67
CA PRO A 136 3.07 4.46 26.26
C PRO A 136 2.08 4.48 27.43
N SER A 137 2.41 3.84 28.55
CA SER A 137 1.57 3.86 29.75
C SER A 137 1.40 5.26 30.34
N THR A 138 2.44 6.10 30.29
CA THR A 138 2.41 7.50 30.74
C THR A 138 1.51 8.35 29.85
N GLU A 139 1.52 8.11 28.53
CA GLU A 139 0.75 8.89 27.55
C GLU A 139 -0.73 8.50 27.50
N LEU A 140 -1.10 7.35 28.05
CA LEU A 140 -2.43 6.76 27.90
C LEU A 140 -3.57 7.70 28.30
N SER A 141 -3.46 8.40 29.44
CA SER A 141 -4.53 9.30 29.87
C SER A 141 -4.78 10.42 28.86
N GLN A 142 -3.72 11.05 28.37
CA GLN A 142 -3.82 12.16 27.42
C GLN A 142 -4.35 11.68 26.07
N VAL A 143 -3.94 10.49 25.62
CA VAL A 143 -4.48 9.87 24.40
C VAL A 143 -5.98 9.59 24.55
N LEU A 144 -6.40 9.00 25.66
CA LEU A 144 -7.83 8.74 25.94
C LEU A 144 -8.66 10.03 25.95
N ASP A 145 -8.12 11.13 26.50
CA ASP A 145 -8.79 12.43 26.48
C ASP A 145 -8.93 12.97 25.04
N SER A 146 -7.88 12.82 24.22
CA SER A 146 -7.92 13.24 22.81
C SER A 146 -8.87 12.41 21.94
N MET A 147 -9.21 11.19 22.36
CA MET A 147 -10.00 10.22 21.61
C MET A 147 -11.46 10.11 22.04
N THR A 148 -11.94 10.98 22.94
CA THR A 148 -13.28 10.94 23.54
C THR A 148 -14.42 10.61 22.57
N ILE A 149 -14.52 11.36 21.45
CA ILE A 149 -15.57 11.15 20.44
C ILE A 149 -15.54 9.74 19.82
N GLN A 150 -14.35 9.14 19.68
CA GLN A 150 -14.17 7.87 18.97
C GLN A 150 -14.78 6.68 19.71
N TYR A 151 -14.76 6.70 21.04
CA TYR A 151 -15.32 5.64 21.88
C TYR A 151 -16.70 5.97 22.46
N GLU A 152 -16.97 7.25 22.80
CA GLU A 152 -18.28 7.65 23.35
C GLU A 152 -19.41 7.48 22.34
N ARG A 153 -19.14 7.66 21.03
CA ARG A 153 -20.14 7.41 19.97
C ARG A 153 -20.64 5.96 19.93
N PHE A 154 -19.91 5.04 20.55
CA PHE A 154 -20.29 3.63 20.69
C PHE A 154 -20.78 3.29 22.11
N GLY A 155 -20.94 4.29 22.97
CA GLY A 155 -21.47 4.13 24.32
C GLY A 155 -20.45 3.70 25.38
N TYR A 156 -19.14 3.77 25.08
CA TYR A 156 -18.09 3.47 26.05
C TYR A 156 -17.66 4.72 26.79
N THR A 157 -17.29 4.57 28.07
CA THR A 157 -16.67 5.62 28.86
C THR A 157 -15.15 5.55 28.79
N LYS A 158 -14.46 6.62 29.21
CA LYS A 158 -12.99 6.62 29.34
C LYS A 158 -12.49 5.47 30.23
N ASP A 159 -13.18 5.21 31.33
CA ASP A 159 -12.80 4.16 32.28
C ASP A 159 -12.95 2.76 31.67
N ASP A 160 -14.03 2.52 30.90
CA ASP A 160 -14.21 1.25 30.18
C ASP A 160 -13.02 0.96 29.26
N VAL A 161 -12.64 1.94 28.43
CA VAL A 161 -11.53 1.80 27.49
C VAL A 161 -10.20 1.65 28.24
N TYR A 162 -9.97 2.43 29.30
CA TYR A 162 -8.75 2.36 30.11
C TYR A 162 -8.54 0.96 30.69
N GLN A 163 -9.57 0.36 31.29
CA GLN A 163 -9.48 -0.99 31.85
C GLN A 163 -9.07 -2.03 30.80
N ASP A 164 -9.50 -1.85 29.56
CA ASP A 164 -9.23 -2.78 28.45
C ASP A 164 -7.86 -2.63 27.78
N VAL A 165 -7.18 -1.49 27.96
CA VAL A 165 -5.95 -1.17 27.23
C VAL A 165 -4.75 -0.83 28.12
N HIS A 166 -4.91 -0.50 29.41
CA HIS A 166 -3.78 -0.08 30.25
C HIS A 166 -2.65 -1.12 30.31
N LYS A 167 -2.97 -2.41 30.48
CA LYS A 167 -1.95 -3.48 30.48
C LYS A 167 -1.26 -3.65 29.13
N MET A 168 -1.96 -3.34 28.03
CA MET A 168 -1.36 -3.36 26.68
C MET A 168 -0.37 -2.22 26.52
N ALA A 169 -0.70 -1.02 27.03
CA ALA A 169 0.22 0.12 27.05
C ALA A 169 1.45 -0.18 27.92
N GLU A 170 1.26 -0.70 29.14
CA GLU A 170 2.36 -1.11 30.03
C GLU A 170 3.29 -2.16 29.39
N ALA A 171 2.72 -3.12 28.65
CA ALA A 171 3.52 -4.13 27.95
C ALA A 171 4.46 -3.51 26.90
N LEU A 172 4.05 -2.40 26.27
CA LEU A 172 4.84 -1.68 25.26
C LEU A 172 5.89 -0.73 25.86
N ASP A 173 5.86 -0.42 27.15
CA ASP A 173 6.89 0.41 27.78
C ASP A 173 8.29 -0.17 27.57
N SER A 174 8.42 -1.49 27.69
CA SER A 174 9.70 -2.19 27.47
C SER A 174 10.12 -2.27 25.99
N PHE A 175 9.20 -2.01 25.06
CA PHE A 175 9.50 -1.96 23.64
C PHE A 175 10.18 -0.64 23.27
N ILE A 176 9.75 0.49 23.87
CA ILE A 176 10.38 1.80 23.65
C ILE A 176 11.87 1.78 24.02
N ASP A 177 12.24 1.08 25.09
CA ASP A 177 13.65 0.95 25.51
C ASP A 177 14.54 0.27 24.45
N ARG A 178 13.94 -0.38 23.44
CA ARG A 178 14.66 -1.11 22.37
C ARG A 178 14.81 -0.34 21.09
N ILE A 179 14.13 0.77 20.87
CA ILE A 179 14.18 1.55 19.61
C ILE A 179 15.09 2.77 19.76
N SER A 180 15.55 3.35 18.65
CA SER A 180 16.37 4.58 18.69
C SER A 180 15.56 5.76 19.22
N SER A 181 16.23 6.67 19.95
CA SER A 181 15.64 7.96 20.34
C SER A 181 15.37 8.89 19.14
N GLN A 182 15.88 8.54 17.97
CA GLN A 182 15.62 9.23 16.70
C GLN A 182 14.46 8.62 15.91
N SER A 183 13.80 7.57 16.44
CA SER A 183 12.67 6.93 15.78
C SER A 183 11.55 7.94 15.50
N LEU A 184 10.88 7.78 14.37
CA LEU A 184 9.81 8.66 13.94
C LEU A 184 8.47 7.92 13.93
N PRO A 185 7.45 8.39 14.64
CA PRO A 185 6.13 7.76 14.63
C PRO A 185 5.25 8.27 13.48
N GLU A 186 4.32 7.43 13.03
CA GLU A 186 3.19 7.79 12.15
C GLU A 186 3.59 8.49 10.84
N ILE A 187 4.73 8.09 10.27
CA ILE A 187 5.27 8.69 9.04
C ILE A 187 4.36 8.36 7.85
N LEU A 188 3.93 9.41 7.15
CA LEU A 188 3.24 9.27 5.88
C LEU A 188 4.20 8.72 4.82
N PHE A 189 3.87 7.57 4.25
CA PHE A 189 4.59 6.96 3.15
C PHE A 189 3.82 7.17 1.85
N LEU A 190 4.48 7.74 0.85
CA LEU A 190 3.94 7.92 -0.50
C LEU A 190 4.94 7.34 -1.51
N SER A 191 4.46 6.46 -2.37
CA SER A 191 5.25 5.91 -3.48
C SER A 191 4.49 6.04 -4.80
N PRO A 192 4.69 7.16 -5.51
CA PRO A 192 4.25 7.32 -6.91
C PRO A 192 4.96 6.36 -7.87
N MET A 193 5.99 5.65 -7.40
CA MET A 193 6.68 4.62 -8.17
C MET A 193 5.81 3.37 -8.28
N PHE A 194 5.22 2.95 -7.17
CA PHE A 194 4.43 1.72 -7.08
C PHE A 194 2.92 1.95 -7.00
N GLY A 195 2.46 3.21 -7.02
CA GLY A 195 1.03 3.53 -6.85
C GLY A 195 0.52 3.19 -5.45
N VAL A 196 1.37 3.31 -4.43
CA VAL A 196 1.02 2.94 -3.05
C VAL A 196 1.24 4.09 -2.07
N ARG A 197 0.42 4.12 -1.04
CA ARG A 197 0.55 4.99 0.13
C ARG A 197 0.27 4.22 1.41
N GLY A 198 0.68 4.78 2.54
CA GLY A 198 0.36 4.23 3.84
C GLY A 198 0.84 5.13 4.97
N ARG A 199 0.70 4.64 6.21
CA ARG A 199 1.42 5.19 7.35
C ARG A 199 2.28 4.10 7.96
N ILE A 200 3.51 4.47 8.28
CA ILE A 200 4.44 3.61 9.01
C ILE A 200 4.25 3.94 10.49
N ASP A 201 3.89 2.95 11.30
CA ASP A 201 3.64 3.14 12.74
C ASP A 201 4.87 3.73 13.44
N ILE A 202 6.03 3.10 13.23
CA ILE A 202 7.33 3.58 13.70
C ILE A 202 8.38 3.31 12.62
N LEU A 203 9.14 4.34 12.28
CA LEU A 203 10.39 4.25 11.51
C LEU A 203 11.57 4.36 12.47
N ASP A 204 12.26 3.25 12.71
CA ASP A 204 13.49 3.19 13.53
C ASP A 204 14.69 2.95 12.59
N ASP A 205 15.45 3.99 12.31
CA ASP A 205 16.71 3.89 11.56
C ASP A 205 17.82 3.50 12.55
N LYS A 206 18.06 2.19 12.65
CA LYS A 206 19.24 1.61 13.31
C LYS A 206 20.32 1.23 12.31
#